data_AF-A0A0G4GFG6-F1
#
_entry.id   AF-A0A0G4GFG6-F1
#
_cell.length_a   1.000
_cell.length_b   1.000
_cell.length_c   1.000
_cell.angle_alpha   90.00
_cell.angle_beta   90.00
_cell.angle_gamma   90.00
#
_symmetry.space_group_name_H-M   'P 1'
#
loop_
_entity.id
_entity.type
_entity.pdbx_description
1 polymer ?
#
loop_
_entity_poly.entity_id
_entity_poly.type
_entity_poly.pdbx_seq_one_letter_code
_entity_poly.pdbx_strand_id
1 'polypeptide(L)'
;MGRYAIVITPERWRVAFYSSFILLFGLCVGLTKRYVHIDDTDNPIYHVFGYTNVCINFDFPPSSYVAPGIWPFVMMCGVIYQATCMLRNWTAWKDGKLSSCEYYVLACMHVYVILSFFAFSICFAVGPTENIVLHTLPFTAFMLALFFVAVANWYYINNVPPYLPMWKQVAGHAYIGVFSLATLAFMFLSVYLLYVDHSEMTRRVIVIVDDFWECCAIIVPPFIACISEQWTEQIHIEWKLLPTRMGDDHEPLDNEEPAKELATL
;
A
#
# COMPACT_ATOMS: atom_id res chain seq x y z
N MET A 1 27.66 0.94 -29.17
CA MET A 1 26.21 1.10 -28.89
C MET A 1 25.99 0.94 -27.39
N GLY A 2 25.41 1.93 -26.71
CA GLY A 2 25.07 1.79 -25.28
C GLY A 2 23.79 0.97 -25.13
N ARG A 3 23.85 -0.14 -24.40
CA ARG A 3 22.66 -0.78 -23.84
C ARG A 3 22.37 -0.12 -22.51
N TYR A 4 21.14 0.34 -22.33
CA TYR A 4 20.69 0.88 -21.06
C TYR A 4 19.65 -0.09 -20.51
N ALA A 5 19.75 -0.40 -19.22
CA ALA A 5 18.82 -1.26 -18.52
C ALA A 5 18.28 -0.52 -17.30
N ILE A 6 16.95 -0.48 -17.14
CA ILE A 6 16.33 -0.06 -15.89
C ILE A 6 16.01 -1.31 -15.07
N VAL A 7 16.49 -1.30 -13.83
CA VAL A 7 16.19 -2.33 -12.84
C VAL A 7 15.11 -1.78 -11.91
N ILE A 8 13.92 -2.39 -11.94
CA ILE A 8 12.80 -2.01 -11.08
C ILE A 8 12.70 -3.04 -9.95
N THR A 9 12.72 -2.55 -8.71
CA THR A 9 12.62 -3.37 -7.50
C THR A 9 11.42 -2.90 -6.67
N PRO A 10 10.30 -3.64 -6.63
CA PRO A 10 9.11 -3.25 -5.87
C PRO A 10 9.39 -2.99 -4.38
N GLU A 11 10.31 -3.74 -3.76
CA GLU A 11 10.62 -3.58 -2.33
C GLU A 11 11.25 -2.21 -2.01
N ARG A 12 11.98 -1.58 -2.94
CA ARG A 12 12.50 -0.21 -2.72
C ARG A 12 11.37 0.81 -2.66
N TRP A 13 10.36 0.66 -3.51
CA TRP A 13 9.17 1.49 -3.49
C TRP A 13 8.30 1.21 -2.26
N ARG A 14 8.27 -0.03 -1.76
CA ARG A 14 7.65 -0.37 -0.48
C ARG A 14 8.31 0.39 0.67
N VAL A 15 9.63 0.33 0.78
CA VAL A 15 10.39 1.06 1.81
C VAL A 15 10.15 2.56 1.69
N ALA A 16 10.18 3.11 0.48
CA ALA A 16 9.90 4.53 0.23
C ALA A 16 8.49 4.93 0.68
N PHE A 17 7.46 4.14 0.31
CA PHE A 17 6.08 4.36 0.73
C PHE A 17 5.95 4.38 2.25
N TYR A 18 6.36 3.32 2.94
CA TYR A 18 6.22 3.25 4.40
C TYR A 18 7.06 4.31 5.12
N SER A 19 8.28 4.59 4.66
CA SER A 19 9.11 5.64 5.26
C SER A 19 8.45 7.01 5.11
N SER A 20 7.92 7.32 3.93
CA SER A 20 7.21 8.58 3.69
C SER A 20 5.90 8.68 4.51
N PHE A 21 5.19 7.55 4.69
CA PHE A 21 3.99 7.48 5.52
C PHE A 21 4.31 7.69 7.01
N ILE A 22 5.34 7.02 7.54
CA ILE A 22 5.82 7.20 8.92
C ILE A 22 6.26 8.64 9.17
N LEU A 23 6.95 9.27 8.21
CA LEU A 23 7.36 10.68 8.32
C LEU A 23 6.16 11.63 8.33
N LEU A 24 5.19 11.44 7.43
CA LEU A 24 3.93 12.19 7.41
C LEU A 24 3.21 12.07 8.77
N PHE A 25 3.07 10.84 9.25
CA PHE A 25 2.37 10.54 10.50
C PHE A 25 3.08 11.16 11.71
N GLY A 26 4.39 10.94 11.83
CA GLY A 26 5.20 11.52 12.91
C GLY A 26 5.17 13.05 12.92
N LEU A 27 5.16 13.68 11.74
CA LEU A 27 4.99 15.12 11.62
C LEU A 27 3.61 15.57 12.13
N CYS A 28 2.53 14.90 11.72
CA CYS A 28 1.18 15.26 12.15
C CYS A 28 0.97 15.05 13.65
N VAL A 29 1.46 13.93 14.21
CA VAL A 29 1.47 13.70 15.67
C VAL A 29 2.25 14.80 16.39
N GLY A 30 3.45 15.14 15.90
CA GLY A 30 4.29 16.18 16.50
C GLY A 30 3.64 17.57 16.46
N LEU A 31 3.01 17.94 15.35
CA LEU A 31 2.27 19.19 15.20
C LEU A 31 1.05 19.22 16.14
N THR A 32 0.24 18.17 16.12
CA THR A 32 -0.98 18.08 16.93
C THR A 32 -0.66 18.14 18.42
N LYS A 33 0.29 17.31 18.92
CA LYS A 33 0.66 17.33 20.35
C LYS A 33 1.34 18.62 20.79
N ARG A 34 1.97 19.38 19.88
CA ARG A 34 2.66 20.63 20.23
C ARG A 34 1.73 21.85 20.27
N TYR A 35 0.72 21.89 19.41
CA TYR A 35 -0.10 23.08 19.16
C TYR A 35 -1.58 22.91 19.53
N VAL A 36 -2.06 21.67 19.71
CA VAL A 36 -3.47 21.37 19.98
C VAL A 36 -3.60 20.69 21.34
N HIS A 37 -4.47 21.22 22.18
CA HIS A 37 -4.90 20.56 23.41
C HIS A 37 -6.15 19.74 23.11
N ILE A 38 -5.94 18.48 22.76
CA ILE A 38 -7.03 17.54 22.47
C ILE A 38 -7.47 16.86 23.77
N ASP A 39 -8.77 16.89 24.05
CA ASP A 39 -9.37 16.00 25.04
C ASP A 39 -9.62 14.64 24.38
N ASP A 40 -8.84 13.63 24.77
CA ASP A 40 -8.94 12.28 24.23
C ASP A 40 -10.28 11.60 24.59
N THR A 41 -11.06 12.18 25.51
CA THR A 41 -12.37 11.67 25.97
C THR A 41 -13.56 12.53 25.56
N ASP A 42 -13.33 13.70 24.96
CA ASP A 42 -14.38 14.61 24.48
C ASP A 42 -14.08 15.12 23.07
N ASN A 43 -14.25 14.23 22.09
CA ASN A 43 -14.10 14.56 20.68
C ASN A 43 -15.06 13.74 19.81
N PRO A 44 -15.33 14.17 18.56
CA PRO A 44 -16.33 13.52 17.70
C PRO A 44 -16.04 12.04 17.45
N ILE A 45 -14.77 11.63 17.34
CA ILE A 45 -14.37 10.24 17.13
C ILE A 45 -14.70 9.43 18.39
N TYR A 46 -14.32 9.93 19.56
CA TYR A 46 -14.62 9.28 20.84
C TYR A 46 -16.12 9.12 21.09
N HIS A 47 -16.93 10.12 20.74
CA HIS A 47 -18.40 10.04 20.90
C HIS A 47 -19.05 8.99 20.01
N VAL A 48 -18.46 8.66 18.85
CA VAL A 48 -18.98 7.63 17.94
C VAL A 48 -18.41 6.24 18.24
N PHE A 49 -17.10 6.13 18.42
CA PHE A 49 -16.42 4.84 18.54
C PHE A 49 -16.11 4.43 19.98
N GLY A 50 -16.24 5.35 20.94
CA GLY A 50 -15.87 5.12 22.34
C GLY A 50 -14.36 5.11 22.60
N TYR A 51 -13.55 5.38 21.59
CA TYR A 51 -12.10 5.54 21.70
C TYR A 51 -11.61 6.54 20.64
N THR A 52 -10.43 7.07 20.87
CA THR A 52 -9.76 7.99 19.95
C THR A 52 -8.73 7.22 19.16
N ASN A 53 -8.97 7.01 17.86
CA ASN A 53 -7.98 6.41 16.96
C ASN A 53 -6.98 7.47 16.50
N VAL A 54 -5.95 7.01 15.78
CA VAL A 54 -4.84 7.88 15.43
C VAL A 54 -5.17 8.95 14.39
N CYS A 55 -6.29 8.83 13.68
CA CYS A 55 -6.72 9.81 12.68
C CYS A 55 -6.91 11.20 13.28
N ILE A 56 -7.18 11.29 14.59
CA ILE A 56 -7.31 12.55 15.32
C ILE A 56 -6.10 13.48 15.12
N ASN A 57 -4.92 12.92 14.83
CA ASN A 57 -3.71 13.70 14.58
C ASN A 57 -3.72 14.44 13.23
N PHE A 58 -4.64 14.13 12.33
CA PHE A 58 -4.81 14.81 11.04
C PHE A 58 -5.95 15.84 11.06
N ASP A 59 -6.83 15.80 12.06
CA ASP A 59 -8.11 16.52 12.02
C ASP A 59 -8.02 17.99 12.44
N PHE A 60 -6.97 18.35 13.18
CA PHE A 60 -6.84 19.67 13.77
C PHE A 60 -5.68 20.47 13.16
N PRO A 61 -5.85 21.80 12.97
CA PRO A 61 -4.74 22.68 12.61
C PRO A 61 -3.59 22.62 13.63
N PRO A 62 -2.33 22.66 13.19
CA PRO A 62 -1.88 22.89 11.82
C PRO A 62 -1.81 21.62 10.96
N SER A 63 -1.99 20.42 11.53
CA SER A 63 -1.85 19.14 10.82
C SER A 63 -2.83 19.01 9.66
N SER A 64 -4.07 19.47 9.83
CA SER A 64 -5.09 19.44 8.77
C SER A 64 -4.74 20.30 7.54
N TYR A 65 -3.82 21.25 7.66
CA TYR A 65 -3.31 22.04 6.53
C TYR A 65 -2.08 21.41 5.88
N VAL A 66 -1.26 20.71 6.68
CA VAL A 66 0.02 20.15 6.24
C VAL A 66 -0.15 18.77 5.61
N ALA A 67 -0.98 17.92 6.22
CA ALA A 67 -1.17 16.53 5.80
C ALA A 67 -1.64 16.40 4.33
N PRO A 68 -2.71 17.09 3.88
CA PRO A 68 -3.11 17.03 2.47
C PRO A 68 -2.08 17.58 1.48
N GLY A 69 -1.14 18.43 1.92
CA GLY A 69 -0.02 18.89 1.08
C GLY A 69 1.08 17.84 0.89
N ILE A 70 1.28 16.96 1.87
CA ILE A 70 2.32 15.92 1.85
C ILE A 70 1.78 14.59 1.32
N TRP A 71 0.51 14.28 1.61
CA TRP A 71 -0.14 13.02 1.23
C TRP A 71 0.02 12.64 -0.25
N PRO A 72 -0.10 13.56 -1.24
CA PRO A 72 0.08 13.21 -2.64
C PRO A 72 1.44 12.57 -2.96
N PHE A 73 2.51 12.97 -2.25
CA PHE A 73 3.84 12.36 -2.43
C PHE A 73 3.90 10.95 -1.84
N VAL A 74 3.32 10.75 -0.65
CA VAL A 74 3.20 9.42 -0.02
C VAL A 74 2.37 8.49 -0.89
N MET A 75 1.22 8.97 -1.34
CA MET A 75 0.32 8.27 -2.24
C MET A 75 1.03 7.90 -3.55
N MET A 76 1.79 8.82 -4.15
CA MET A 76 2.55 8.54 -5.37
C MET A 76 3.56 7.39 -5.17
N CYS A 77 4.33 7.40 -4.08
CA CYS A 77 5.21 6.28 -3.72
C CYS A 77 4.42 4.96 -3.58
N GLY A 78 3.25 5.01 -2.93
CA GLY A 78 2.36 3.88 -2.78
C GLY A 78 1.81 3.33 -4.10
N VAL A 79 1.38 4.21 -5.00
CA VAL A 79 0.84 3.83 -6.32
C VAL A 79 1.93 3.24 -7.21
N ILE A 80 3.12 3.85 -7.26
CA ILE A 80 4.27 3.30 -8.00
C ILE A 80 4.62 1.93 -7.44
N TYR A 81 4.66 1.79 -6.11
CA TYR A 81 4.89 0.51 -5.46
C TYR A 81 3.88 -0.56 -5.92
N GLN A 82 2.57 -0.30 -5.82
CA GLN A 82 1.55 -1.26 -6.26
C GLN A 82 1.64 -1.57 -7.76
N ALA A 83 1.88 -0.57 -8.60
CA ALA A 83 2.05 -0.77 -10.04
C ALA A 83 3.24 -1.69 -10.36
N THR A 84 4.37 -1.52 -9.67
CA THR A 84 5.54 -2.41 -9.84
C THR A 84 5.28 -3.83 -9.36
N CYS A 85 4.48 -4.01 -8.29
CA CYS A 85 4.01 -5.35 -7.88
C CYS A 85 3.09 -5.99 -8.92
N MET A 86 2.18 -5.23 -9.53
CA MET A 86 1.31 -5.74 -10.60
C MET A 86 2.13 -6.19 -11.82
N LEU A 87 3.14 -5.40 -12.22
CA LEU A 87 4.08 -5.79 -13.29
C LEU A 87 4.83 -7.08 -12.94
N ARG A 88 5.33 -7.20 -11.70
CA ARG A 88 5.99 -8.40 -11.19
C ARG A 88 5.09 -9.64 -11.21
N ASN A 89 3.81 -9.49 -10.87
CA ASN A 89 2.86 -10.59 -10.90
C ASN A 89 2.51 -10.98 -12.34
N TRP A 90 2.42 -10.00 -13.25
CA TRP A 90 2.19 -10.25 -14.67
C TRP A 90 3.34 -11.03 -15.31
N THR A 91 4.60 -10.67 -15.02
CA THR A 91 5.76 -11.44 -15.50
C THR A 91 5.76 -12.86 -14.94
N ALA A 92 5.50 -13.03 -13.64
CA ALA A 92 5.42 -14.35 -13.01
C ALA A 92 4.30 -15.23 -13.60
N TRP A 93 3.17 -14.64 -13.97
CA TRP A 93 2.09 -15.34 -14.67
C TRP A 93 2.49 -15.75 -16.10
N LYS A 94 3.14 -14.85 -16.85
CA LYS A 94 3.65 -15.15 -18.20
C LYS A 94 4.73 -16.24 -18.18
N ASP A 95 5.53 -16.31 -17.12
CA ASP A 95 6.53 -17.35 -16.89
C ASP A 95 5.93 -18.67 -16.39
N GLY A 96 4.61 -18.75 -16.17
CA GLY A 96 3.94 -19.93 -15.64
C GLY A 96 4.18 -20.22 -14.16
N LYS A 97 4.75 -19.27 -13.41
CA LYS A 97 4.98 -19.36 -11.96
C LYS A 97 3.71 -19.05 -11.15
N LEU A 98 2.75 -18.36 -11.76
CA LEU A 98 1.41 -18.11 -11.22
C LEU A 98 0.36 -18.67 -12.19
N SER A 99 -0.69 -19.28 -11.66
CA SER A 99 -1.90 -19.57 -12.43
C SER A 99 -2.67 -18.28 -12.75
N SER A 100 -3.56 -18.34 -13.74
CA SER A 100 -4.41 -17.21 -14.10
C SER A 100 -5.30 -16.74 -12.96
N CYS A 101 -5.82 -17.66 -12.14
CA CYS A 101 -6.65 -17.32 -10.98
C CYS A 101 -5.85 -16.50 -9.96
N GLU A 102 -4.66 -16.99 -9.60
CA GLU A 102 -3.76 -16.32 -8.64
C GLU A 102 -3.37 -14.93 -9.14
N TYR A 103 -3.04 -14.80 -10.42
CA TYR A 103 -2.76 -13.51 -11.05
C TYR A 103 -3.93 -12.52 -10.92
N TYR A 104 -5.15 -12.92 -11.28
CA TYR A 104 -6.31 -12.03 -11.22
C TYR A 104 -6.67 -11.65 -9.79
N VAL A 105 -6.57 -12.58 -8.82
CA VAL A 105 -6.80 -12.27 -7.40
C VAL A 105 -5.80 -11.22 -6.90
N LEU A 106 -4.50 -11.41 -7.18
CA LEU A 106 -3.46 -10.45 -6.80
C LEU A 106 -3.65 -9.10 -7.51
N ALA A 107 -4.00 -9.09 -8.80
CA ALA A 107 -4.28 -7.87 -9.53
C ALA A 107 -5.46 -7.09 -8.93
N CYS A 108 -6.56 -7.77 -8.58
CA CYS A 108 -7.69 -7.16 -7.89
C CYS A 108 -7.32 -6.57 -6.53
N MET A 109 -6.48 -7.28 -5.74
CA MET A 109 -5.97 -6.75 -4.47
C MET A 109 -5.18 -5.45 -4.69
N HIS A 110 -4.25 -5.42 -5.65
CA HIS A 110 -3.46 -4.21 -5.93
C HIS A 110 -4.33 -3.05 -6.42
N VAL A 111 -5.32 -3.30 -7.28
CA VAL A 111 -6.28 -2.27 -7.72
C VAL A 111 -7.08 -1.72 -6.54
N TYR A 112 -7.59 -2.59 -5.65
CA TYR A 112 -8.27 -2.16 -4.44
C TYR A 112 -7.37 -1.28 -3.55
N VAL A 113 -6.10 -1.66 -3.38
CA VAL A 113 -5.14 -0.88 -2.59
C VAL A 113 -4.95 0.52 -3.19
N ILE A 114 -4.74 0.61 -4.49
CA ILE A 114 -4.58 1.90 -5.20
C ILE A 114 -5.83 2.78 -5.00
N LEU A 115 -7.03 2.22 -5.21
CA LEU A 115 -8.28 2.96 -5.01
C LEU A 115 -8.46 3.42 -3.56
N SER A 116 -8.05 2.60 -2.60
CA SER A 116 -8.11 2.94 -1.17
C SER A 116 -7.14 4.05 -0.79
N PHE A 117 -5.95 4.11 -1.42
CA PHE A 117 -5.02 5.23 -1.24
C PHE A 117 -5.61 6.54 -1.77
N PHE A 118 -6.28 6.52 -2.93
CA PHE A 118 -7.00 7.70 -3.40
C PHE A 118 -8.14 8.09 -2.45
N ALA A 119 -8.94 7.13 -2.02
CA ALA A 119 -10.07 7.34 -1.12
C ALA A 119 -9.62 7.92 0.23
N PHE A 120 -8.47 7.51 0.78
CA PHE A 120 -7.94 8.04 2.03
C PHE A 120 -7.75 9.56 2.03
N SER A 121 -7.58 10.17 0.85
CA SER A 121 -7.52 11.64 0.72
C SER A 121 -8.79 12.35 1.23
N ILE A 122 -9.94 11.66 1.24
CA ILE A 122 -11.21 12.17 1.76
C ILE A 122 -11.11 12.46 3.26
N CYS A 123 -10.31 11.71 4.03
CA CYS A 123 -10.11 11.94 5.46
C CYS A 123 -9.52 13.33 5.74
N PHE A 124 -8.75 13.90 4.81
CA PHE A 124 -8.22 15.26 4.94
C PHE A 124 -9.19 16.34 4.46
N ALA A 125 -10.17 15.97 3.64
CA ALA A 125 -11.12 16.90 3.04
C ALA A 125 -12.40 17.06 3.86
N VAL A 126 -12.81 16.00 4.57
CA VAL A 126 -14.05 15.96 5.36
C VAL A 126 -13.68 15.70 6.81
N GLY A 127 -13.93 16.70 7.66
CA GLY A 127 -13.67 16.59 9.09
C GLY A 127 -14.66 15.66 9.81
N PRO A 128 -14.29 15.08 10.96
CA PRO A 128 -15.17 14.18 11.70
C PRO A 128 -16.42 14.88 12.25
N THR A 129 -16.37 16.21 12.46
CA THR A 129 -17.54 17.03 12.85
C THR A 129 -18.53 17.27 11.71
N GLU A 130 -18.08 17.19 10.45
CA GLU A 130 -18.91 17.44 9.27
C GLU A 130 -19.65 16.18 8.86
N ASN A 131 -18.92 15.06 8.73
CA ASN A 131 -19.50 13.77 8.43
C ASN A 131 -18.56 12.63 8.86
N ILE A 132 -18.82 12.06 10.04
CA ILE A 132 -18.01 11.00 10.62
C ILE A 132 -17.91 9.74 9.74
N VAL A 133 -18.97 9.43 8.96
CA VAL A 133 -18.98 8.25 8.09
C VAL A 133 -18.05 8.46 6.90
N LEU A 134 -18.14 9.62 6.22
CA LEU A 134 -17.24 9.96 5.12
C LEU A 134 -15.80 10.19 5.60
N HIS A 135 -15.62 10.58 6.85
CA HIS A 135 -14.30 10.67 7.48
C HIS A 135 -13.71 9.28 7.78
N THR A 136 -14.51 8.35 8.32
CA THR A 136 -13.98 7.06 8.81
C THR A 136 -13.92 5.96 7.75
N LEU A 137 -14.91 5.88 6.85
CA LEU A 137 -14.98 4.81 5.86
C LEU A 137 -13.72 4.72 4.96
N PRO A 138 -13.15 5.85 4.46
CA PRO A 138 -11.92 5.79 3.68
C PRO A 138 -10.71 5.34 4.50
N PHE A 139 -10.64 5.69 5.78
CA PHE A 139 -9.62 5.16 6.69
C PHE A 139 -9.76 3.65 6.88
N THR A 140 -10.98 3.13 7.10
CA THR A 140 -11.23 1.68 7.18
C THR A 140 -10.83 0.96 5.89
N ALA A 141 -11.12 1.54 4.72
CA ALA A 141 -10.68 1.00 3.43
C ALA A 141 -9.14 1.00 3.30
N PHE A 142 -8.48 2.08 3.76
CA PHE A 142 -7.03 2.16 3.81
C PHE A 142 -6.41 1.08 4.72
N MET A 143 -7.03 0.80 5.87
CA MET A 143 -6.60 -0.29 6.76
C MET A 143 -6.67 -1.66 6.06
N LEU A 144 -7.81 -1.99 5.44
CA LEU A 144 -7.95 -3.22 4.66
C LEU A 144 -6.94 -3.29 3.51
N ALA A 145 -6.65 -2.16 2.87
CA ALA A 145 -5.64 -2.08 1.83
C ALA A 145 -4.24 -2.44 2.36
N LEU A 146 -3.81 -1.92 3.51
CA LEU A 146 -2.51 -2.29 4.10
C LEU A 146 -2.44 -3.78 4.45
N PHE A 147 -3.56 -4.38 4.89
CA PHE A 147 -3.66 -5.83 5.08
C PHE A 147 -3.49 -6.59 3.76
N PHE A 148 -4.18 -6.19 2.69
CA PHE A 148 -4.03 -6.83 1.37
C PHE A 148 -2.62 -6.66 0.78
N VAL A 149 -1.94 -5.54 1.05
CA VAL A 149 -0.52 -5.41 0.72
C VAL A 149 0.28 -6.51 1.41
N ALA A 150 0.11 -6.73 2.71
CA ALA A 150 0.83 -7.79 3.42
C ALA A 150 0.53 -9.18 2.85
N VAL A 151 -0.74 -9.51 2.63
CA VAL A 151 -1.17 -10.80 2.06
C VAL A 151 -0.59 -11.02 0.66
N ALA A 152 -0.74 -10.05 -0.25
CA ALA A 152 -0.27 -10.16 -1.62
C ALA A 152 1.24 -10.35 -1.70
N ASN A 153 2.01 -9.59 -0.89
CA ASN A 153 3.46 -9.75 -0.84
C ASN A 153 3.88 -11.09 -0.26
N TRP A 154 3.26 -11.51 0.86
CA TRP A 154 3.60 -12.79 1.47
C TRP A 154 3.30 -13.94 0.51
N TYR A 155 2.13 -13.90 -0.14
CA TYR A 155 1.74 -14.88 -1.12
C TYR A 155 2.77 -14.96 -2.27
N TYR A 156 3.17 -13.81 -2.83
CA TYR A 156 4.18 -13.78 -3.89
C TYR A 156 5.53 -14.35 -3.41
N ILE A 157 6.02 -13.86 -2.26
CA ILE A 157 7.30 -14.28 -1.67
C ILE A 157 7.31 -15.78 -1.39
N ASN A 158 6.21 -16.36 -0.92
CA ASN A 158 6.13 -17.77 -0.55
C ASN A 158 6.00 -18.72 -1.76
N ASN A 159 5.39 -18.29 -2.86
CA ASN A 159 5.00 -19.18 -3.97
C ASN A 159 5.78 -18.98 -5.27
N VAL A 160 6.45 -17.84 -5.48
CA VAL A 160 7.10 -17.52 -6.77
C VAL A 160 8.63 -17.75 -6.75
N PRO A 161 9.41 -17.21 -5.80
CA PRO A 161 10.85 -17.47 -5.73
C PRO A 161 11.19 -18.94 -5.45
N PRO A 162 12.33 -19.46 -5.95
CA PRO A 162 12.63 -20.89 -5.94
C PRO A 162 12.91 -21.49 -4.55
N TYR A 163 13.23 -20.69 -3.52
CA TYR A 163 13.39 -21.21 -2.17
C TYR A 163 13.41 -20.13 -1.07
N LEU A 164 12.60 -20.32 -0.03
CA LEU A 164 12.73 -19.64 1.26
C LEU A 164 13.11 -20.64 2.35
N PRO A 165 14.08 -20.32 3.23
CA PRO A 165 14.33 -21.12 4.42
C PRO A 165 13.06 -21.33 5.25
N MET A 166 12.85 -22.56 5.75
CA MET A 166 11.62 -22.95 6.48
C MET A 166 11.26 -21.99 7.62
N TRP A 167 12.25 -21.53 8.40
CA TRP A 167 11.98 -20.60 9.51
C TRP A 167 11.39 -19.26 9.04
N LYS A 168 11.75 -18.78 7.83
CA LYS A 168 11.15 -17.58 7.24
C LYS A 168 9.73 -17.84 6.76
N GLN A 169 9.45 -19.03 6.20
CA GLN A 169 8.10 -19.46 5.85
C GLN A 169 7.19 -19.46 7.07
N VAL A 170 7.64 -20.11 8.16
CA VAL A 170 6.92 -20.15 9.43
C VAL A 170 6.70 -18.73 9.98
N ALA A 171 7.73 -17.89 9.99
CA ALA A 171 7.63 -16.52 10.48
C ALA A 171 6.63 -15.68 9.66
N GLY A 172 6.65 -15.79 8.33
CA GLY A 172 5.72 -15.05 7.47
C GLY A 172 4.27 -15.55 7.58
N HIS A 173 4.05 -16.87 7.65
CA HIS A 173 2.72 -17.42 7.93
C HIS A 173 2.20 -16.99 9.31
N ALA A 174 3.06 -17.01 10.34
CA ALA A 174 2.72 -16.52 11.66
C ALA A 174 2.35 -15.02 11.62
N TYR A 175 3.15 -14.20 10.94
CA TYR A 175 2.85 -12.76 10.76
C TYR A 175 1.50 -12.54 10.06
N ILE A 176 1.24 -13.19 8.93
CA ILE A 176 -0.05 -13.05 8.23
C ILE A 176 -1.21 -13.56 9.07
N GLY A 177 -1.04 -14.68 9.79
CA GLY A 177 -2.08 -15.20 10.68
C GLY A 177 -2.42 -14.24 11.81
N VAL A 178 -1.40 -13.70 12.48
CA VAL A 178 -1.55 -12.70 13.55
C VAL A 178 -2.17 -11.41 13.02
N PHE A 179 -1.69 -10.90 11.88
CA PHE A 179 -2.21 -9.67 11.28
C PHE A 179 -3.65 -9.82 10.77
N SER A 180 -4.00 -11.00 10.24
CA SER A 180 -5.39 -11.33 9.87
C SER A 180 -6.30 -11.32 11.09
N LEU A 181 -5.87 -11.94 12.20
CA LEU A 181 -6.63 -11.95 13.45
C LEU A 181 -6.83 -10.53 14.00
N ALA A 182 -5.78 -9.71 14.01
CA ALA A 182 -5.87 -8.32 14.43
C ALA A 182 -6.82 -7.51 13.55
N THR A 183 -6.75 -7.68 12.21
CA THR A 183 -7.63 -6.99 11.26
C THR A 183 -9.09 -7.39 11.46
N LEU A 184 -9.37 -8.69 11.59
CA LEU A 184 -10.73 -9.17 11.83
C LEU A 184 -11.28 -8.71 13.19
N ALA A 185 -10.45 -8.76 14.24
CA ALA A 185 -10.81 -8.29 15.57
C ALA A 185 -11.12 -6.79 15.54
N PHE A 186 -10.29 -5.97 14.89
CA PHE A 186 -10.52 -4.54 14.73
C PHE A 186 -11.84 -4.25 14.00
N MET A 187 -12.07 -4.91 12.86
CA MET A 187 -13.28 -4.71 12.06
C MET A 187 -14.54 -5.12 12.85
N PHE A 188 -14.49 -6.26 13.54
CA PHE A 188 -15.58 -6.72 14.38
C PHE A 188 -15.84 -5.77 15.55
N LEU A 189 -14.80 -5.39 16.30
CA LEU A 189 -14.91 -4.50 17.46
C LEU A 189 -15.41 -3.10 17.06
N SER A 190 -14.97 -2.59 15.91
CA SER A 190 -15.43 -1.30 15.39
C SER A 190 -16.93 -1.32 15.11
N VAL A 191 -17.44 -2.38 14.46
CA VAL A 191 -18.89 -2.55 14.24
C VAL A 191 -19.61 -2.80 15.56
N TYR A 192 -19.05 -3.60 16.45
CA TYR A 192 -19.66 -3.92 17.75
C TYR A 192 -19.80 -2.67 18.63
N LEU A 193 -18.79 -1.81 18.70
CA LEU A 193 -18.83 -0.53 19.40
C LEU A 193 -19.83 0.44 18.77
N LEU A 194 -20.02 0.42 17.44
CA LEU A 194 -21.00 1.28 16.79
C LEU A 194 -22.46 0.92 17.12
N TYR A 195 -22.76 -0.34 17.44
CA TYR A 195 -24.15 -0.81 17.49
C TYR A 195 -24.58 -1.49 18.80
N VAL A 196 -23.66 -1.97 19.63
CA VAL A 196 -24.00 -2.91 20.71
C VAL A 196 -23.58 -2.44 22.09
N ASP A 197 -22.28 -2.27 22.34
CA ASP A 197 -21.77 -2.05 23.70
C ASP A 197 -20.65 -1.01 23.72
N HIS A 198 -20.75 -0.09 24.67
CA HIS A 198 -19.78 0.96 24.93
C HIS A 198 -19.11 0.81 26.31
N SER A 199 -19.11 -0.40 26.89
CA SER A 199 -18.45 -0.66 28.17
C SER A 199 -16.97 -0.27 28.12
N GLU A 200 -16.44 0.14 29.28
CA GLU A 200 -15.03 0.51 29.42
C GLU A 200 -14.08 -0.64 29.03
N MET A 201 -14.49 -1.88 29.28
CA MET A 201 -13.72 -3.07 28.90
C MET A 201 -13.59 -3.18 27.37
N THR A 202 -14.69 -3.06 26.63
CA THR A 202 -14.69 -3.11 25.17
C THR A 202 -13.82 -2.00 24.57
N ARG A 203 -13.90 -0.78 25.14
CA ARG A 203 -13.06 0.37 24.73
C ARG A 203 -11.57 0.11 24.95
N ARG A 204 -11.18 -0.46 26.09
CA ARG A 204 -9.77 -0.83 26.36
C ARG A 204 -9.27 -1.90 25.40
N VAL A 205 -10.11 -2.89 25.08
CA VAL A 205 -9.75 -3.96 24.14
C VAL A 205 -9.53 -3.42 22.73
N ILE A 206 -10.40 -2.54 22.22
CA ILE A 206 -10.21 -1.99 20.87
C ILE A 206 -8.94 -1.16 20.77
N VAL A 207 -8.59 -0.35 21.78
CA VAL A 207 -7.33 0.43 21.78
C VAL A 207 -6.12 -0.49 21.66
N ILE A 208 -6.08 -1.59 22.42
CA ILE A 208 -4.99 -2.57 22.35
C ILE A 208 -4.93 -3.22 20.96
N VAL A 209 -6.09 -3.57 20.39
CA VAL A 209 -6.18 -4.20 19.07
C VAL A 209 -5.74 -3.21 17.98
N ASP A 210 -6.12 -1.95 18.07
CA ASP A 210 -5.76 -0.88 17.13
C ASP A 210 -4.24 -0.63 17.16
N ASP A 211 -3.67 -0.36 18.34
CA ASP A 211 -2.21 -0.17 18.52
C ASP A 211 -1.41 -1.35 17.96
N PHE A 212 -1.87 -2.57 18.24
CA PHE A 212 -1.24 -3.79 17.74
C PHE A 212 -1.36 -3.92 16.21
N TRP A 213 -2.54 -3.62 15.68
CA TRP A 213 -2.81 -3.63 14.24
C TRP A 213 -1.91 -2.61 13.53
N GLU A 214 -1.77 -1.40 14.06
CA GLU A 214 -0.89 -0.36 13.51
C GLU A 214 0.57 -0.80 13.48
N CYS A 215 1.04 -1.45 14.54
CA CYS A 215 2.38 -2.03 14.57
C CYS A 215 2.58 -3.05 13.44
N CYS A 216 1.62 -3.97 13.26
CA CYS A 216 1.67 -4.95 12.18
C CYS A 216 1.57 -4.32 10.78
N ALA A 217 0.80 -3.23 10.64
CA ALA A 217 0.51 -2.60 9.36
C ALA A 217 1.59 -1.61 8.90
N ILE A 218 2.25 -0.91 9.83
CA ILE A 218 3.14 0.23 9.53
C ILE A 218 4.60 -0.11 9.85
N ILE A 219 4.85 -0.73 11.00
CA ILE A 219 6.22 -0.93 11.51
C ILE A 219 6.86 -2.18 10.92
N VAL A 220 6.15 -3.32 10.93
CA VAL A 220 6.69 -4.61 10.45
C VAL A 220 7.02 -4.62 8.94
N PRO A 221 6.19 -4.05 8.03
CA PRO A 221 6.42 -4.19 6.60
C PRO A 221 7.75 -3.63 6.06
N PRO A 222 8.26 -2.46 6.51
CA PRO A 222 9.61 -2.00 6.18
C PRO A 222 10.71 -3.01 6.52
N PHE A 223 10.65 -3.65 7.70
CA PHE A 223 11.66 -4.64 8.09
C PHE A 223 11.59 -5.87 7.20
N ILE A 224 10.37 -6.35 6.88
CA ILE A 224 10.18 -7.44 5.93
C ILE A 224 10.76 -7.06 4.57
N ALA A 225 10.49 -5.84 4.07
CA ALA A 225 10.98 -5.35 2.79
C ALA A 225 12.52 -5.38 2.70
N CYS A 226 13.20 -4.87 3.73
CA CYS A 226 14.66 -4.86 3.82
C CYS A 226 15.26 -6.27 3.83
N ILE A 227 14.60 -7.23 4.48
CA ILE A 227 15.04 -8.63 4.51
C ILE A 227 14.69 -9.34 3.20
N SER A 228 13.59 -8.95 2.54
CA SER A 228 13.08 -9.61 1.34
C SER A 228 13.75 -9.18 0.05
N GLU A 229 14.36 -7.98 -0.02
CA GLU A 229 14.96 -7.41 -1.24
C GLU A 229 15.95 -8.37 -1.92
N GLN A 230 16.70 -9.15 -1.14
CA GLN A 230 17.70 -10.10 -1.64
C GLN A 230 17.09 -11.30 -2.40
N TRP A 231 15.79 -11.54 -2.26
CA TRP A 231 15.12 -12.75 -2.75
C TRP A 231 14.01 -12.46 -3.77
N THR A 232 13.65 -11.20 -3.93
CA THR A 232 12.62 -10.78 -4.89
C THR A 232 13.22 -10.59 -6.26
N GLU A 233 12.54 -11.13 -7.28
CA GLU A 233 12.92 -10.93 -8.68
C GLU A 233 12.97 -9.43 -9.00
N GLN A 234 14.06 -9.02 -9.64
CA GLN A 234 14.22 -7.68 -10.18
C GLN A 234 13.70 -7.67 -11.61
N ILE A 235 12.91 -6.66 -11.97
CA ILE A 235 12.42 -6.50 -13.34
C ILE A 235 13.49 -5.75 -14.12
N HIS A 236 14.08 -6.39 -15.13
CA HIS A 236 15.05 -5.79 -16.02
C HIS A 236 14.36 -5.36 -17.33
N ILE A 237 14.30 -4.06 -17.57
CA ILE A 237 13.82 -3.50 -18.84
C ILE A 237 15.04 -3.06 -19.65
N GLU A 238 15.36 -3.79 -20.72
CA GLU A 238 16.44 -3.44 -21.64
C GLU A 238 15.88 -2.74 -22.88
N TRP A 239 16.50 -1.62 -23.27
CA TRP A 239 16.23 -0.99 -24.56
C TRP A 239 17.50 -0.83 -25.40
N LYS A 240 17.33 -1.10 -26.69
CA LYS A 240 18.35 -0.89 -27.70
C LYS A 240 17.98 0.38 -28.46
N LEU A 241 18.79 1.43 -28.30
CA LEU A 241 18.70 2.61 -29.18
C LEU A 241 18.99 2.13 -30.60
N LEU A 242 17.95 2.12 -31.44
CA LEU A 242 18.14 2.00 -32.88
C LEU A 242 18.88 3.25 -33.34
N PRO A 243 19.86 3.13 -34.26
CA PRO A 243 20.50 4.30 -34.82
C PRO A 243 19.41 5.22 -35.38
N THR A 244 19.34 6.44 -34.86
CA THR A 244 18.63 7.51 -35.56
C THR A 244 19.22 7.53 -36.95
N ARG A 245 18.38 7.32 -37.96
CA ARG A 245 18.73 7.45 -39.37
C ARG A 245 19.07 8.92 -39.62
N MET A 246 20.24 9.37 -39.14
CA MET A 246 20.74 10.71 -39.36
C MET A 246 21.45 10.68 -40.69
N GLY A 247 20.74 11.16 -41.70
CA GLY A 247 21.28 11.44 -43.02
C GLY A 247 21.46 10.18 -43.86
N ASP A 248 20.40 9.79 -44.56
CA ASP A 248 20.59 9.39 -45.95
C ASP A 248 19.62 10.24 -46.76
N ASP A 249 20.21 10.88 -47.76
CA ASP A 249 19.58 11.76 -48.72
C ASP A 249 18.41 11.06 -49.41
N HIS A 250 17.45 11.87 -49.87
CA HIS A 250 16.30 11.45 -50.66
C HIS A 250 16.69 10.54 -51.85
N GLU A 251 16.70 9.22 -51.67
CA GLU A 251 16.41 8.28 -52.75
C GLU A 251 14.92 7.92 -52.70
N PRO A 252 14.17 8.17 -53.78
CA PRO A 252 12.76 7.83 -53.84
C PRO A 252 12.59 6.31 -53.80
N LEU A 253 11.78 5.84 -52.85
CA LEU A 253 11.43 4.43 -52.67
C LEU A 253 10.66 3.93 -53.90
N ASP A 254 11.28 3.04 -54.67
CA ASP A 254 10.55 2.14 -55.56
C ASP A 254 9.72 1.16 -54.72
N ASN A 255 8.51 0.92 -55.22
CA ASN A 255 7.46 0.11 -54.60
C ASN A 255 7.91 -1.34 -54.39
N GLU A 256 8.23 -1.73 -53.16
CA GLU A 256 8.23 -3.15 -52.77
C GLU A 256 7.33 -3.41 -51.55
N GLU A 257 6.61 -4.53 -51.64
CA GLU A 257 5.45 -4.96 -50.86
C GLU A 257 5.63 -4.96 -49.34
N PRO A 258 4.56 -4.66 -48.57
CA PRO A 258 4.60 -4.76 -47.12
C PRO A 258 4.57 -6.22 -46.67
N ALA A 259 5.68 -6.67 -46.07
CA ALA A 259 5.78 -7.93 -45.35
C ALA A 259 4.77 -7.97 -44.19
N LYS A 260 3.74 -8.80 -44.38
CA LYS A 260 2.84 -9.29 -43.33
C LYS A 260 3.57 -10.32 -42.49
N GLU A 261 4.16 -9.95 -41.36
CA GLU A 261 4.44 -10.91 -40.28
C GLU A 261 4.83 -10.16 -39.01
N LEU A 262 3.90 -10.04 -38.06
CA LEU A 262 4.15 -10.06 -36.61
C LEU A 262 2.87 -9.66 -35.87
N ALA A 263 2.03 -10.65 -35.59
CA ALA A 263 1.03 -10.56 -34.51
C ALA A 263 0.62 -11.96 -34.06
N THR A 264 1.49 -12.61 -33.29
CA THR A 264 1.11 -13.68 -32.37
C THR A 264 1.83 -13.45 -31.04
N LEU A 265 1.08 -12.96 -30.05
CA LEU A 265 1.41 -12.96 -28.62
C LEU A 265 0.14 -13.22 -27.81
#